data_AF-A0A1G6M7N8-F1
#
_entry.id   AF-A0A1G6M7N8-F1
#
_cell.length_a   1.000
_cell.length_b   1.000
_cell.length_c   1.000
_cell.angle_alpha   90.00
_cell.angle_beta   90.00
_cell.angle_gamma   90.00
#
_symmetry.space_group_name_H-M   'P 1'
#
loop_
_entity.id
_entity.type
_entity.pdbx_description
1 polymer ?
#
loop_
_entity_poly.entity_id
_entity_poly.type
_entity_poly.pdbx_seq_one_letter_code
_entity_poly.pdbx_strand_id
1 'polypeptide(L)'
;MRKKVDKLLQECRENLDLLDQKEMPHMSEIFEFDWKEEQIVSAVRQGILSEEQCIQTSNILKALNKLPQLERELFFLRNFHREKITVQQIARNFSISHRHYHRVKGEALDELARLLRLEKQLAFS
;
A
#
# COMPACT_ATOMS: atom_id res chain seq x y z
N MET A 1 13.03 7.06 9.11
CA MET A 1 11.79 6.27 9.11
C MET A 1 11.00 6.45 7.81
N ARG A 2 10.57 7.68 7.47
CA ARG A 2 9.76 7.98 6.27
C ARG A 2 10.29 7.41 4.95
N LYS A 3 11.59 7.64 4.63
CA LYS A 3 12.23 7.10 3.41
C LYS A 3 12.18 5.58 3.28
N LYS A 4 12.21 4.84 4.40
CA LYS A 4 12.13 3.37 4.39
C LYS A 4 10.71 2.92 4.08
N VAL A 5 9.70 3.54 4.70
CA VAL A 5 8.29 3.24 4.42
C VAL A 5 7.91 3.61 2.98
N ASP A 6 8.37 4.75 2.47
CA ASP A 6 8.17 5.14 1.07
C ASP A 6 8.76 4.10 0.10
N LYS A 7 9.94 3.53 0.42
CA LYS A 7 10.54 2.45 -0.37
C LYS A 7 9.70 1.16 -0.32
N LEU A 8 9.23 0.76 0.86
CA LEU A 8 8.41 -0.43 1.03
C LEU A 8 7.07 -0.31 0.29
N LEU A 9 6.50 0.89 0.24
CA LEU A 9 5.30 1.20 -0.54
C LEU A 9 5.57 1.13 -2.05
N GLN A 10 6.72 1.63 -2.50
CA GLN A 10 7.13 1.53 -3.89
C GLN A 10 7.33 0.07 -4.31
N GLU A 11 8.05 -0.73 -3.50
CA GLU A 11 8.23 -2.17 -3.72
C GLU A 11 6.88 -2.91 -3.72
N CYS A 12 5.97 -2.54 -2.80
CA CYS A 12 4.62 -3.09 -2.78
C CYS A 12 3.90 -2.80 -4.09
N ARG A 13 3.91 -1.55 -4.57
CA ARG A 13 3.29 -1.13 -5.84
C ARG A 13 3.85 -1.91 -7.02
N GLU A 14 5.17 -2.07 -7.10
CA GLU A 14 5.83 -2.85 -8.15
C GLU A 14 5.39 -4.32 -8.13
N ASN A 15 5.27 -4.92 -6.94
CA ASN A 15 4.73 -6.27 -6.80
C ASN A 15 3.27 -6.36 -7.27
N LEU A 16 2.43 -5.35 -6.98
CA LEU A 16 1.05 -5.31 -7.48
C LEU A 16 1.01 -5.20 -9.01
N ASP A 17 1.86 -4.33 -9.59
CA ASP A 17 1.96 -4.14 -11.05
C ASP A 17 2.39 -5.44 -11.75
N LEU A 18 3.31 -6.22 -11.16
CA LEU A 18 3.73 -7.53 -11.68
C LEU A 18 2.59 -8.55 -11.70
N LEU A 19 1.74 -8.54 -10.68
CA LEU A 19 0.57 -9.43 -10.57
C LEU A 19 -0.54 -9.03 -11.56
N ASP A 20 -0.80 -7.74 -11.70
CA ASP A 20 -1.77 -7.18 -12.64
C ASP A 20 -1.41 -7.52 -14.10
N GLN A 21 -0.11 -7.49 -14.46
CA GLN A 21 0.38 -7.85 -15.80
C GLN A 21 0.22 -9.34 -16.14
N LYS A 22 0.01 -10.20 -15.14
CA LYS A 22 -0.11 -11.65 -15.28
C LYS A 22 -1.56 -12.15 -15.17
N GLU A 23 -2.52 -11.26 -15.46
CA GLU A 23 -3.95 -11.59 -15.44
C GLU A 23 -4.44 -12.09 -14.07
N MET A 24 -3.92 -11.51 -12.98
CA MET A 24 -4.64 -11.50 -11.70
C MET A 24 -5.40 -10.18 -11.58
N PRO A 25 -6.53 -9.99 -12.29
CA PRO A 25 -7.29 -8.76 -12.20
C PRO A 25 -7.81 -8.66 -10.77
N HIS A 26 -7.66 -7.50 -10.13
CA HIS A 26 -8.63 -6.89 -9.20
C HIS A 26 -8.06 -5.73 -8.38
N MET A 27 -6.76 -5.43 -8.46
CA MET A 27 -6.17 -4.44 -7.54
C MET A 27 -6.29 -2.98 -7.98
N SER A 28 -6.52 -2.69 -9.26
CA SER A 28 -6.56 -1.30 -9.73
C SER A 28 -7.87 -0.54 -9.43
N GLU A 29 -8.95 -1.23 -9.03
CA GLU A 29 -10.30 -0.63 -8.99
C GLU A 29 -11.09 -0.85 -7.68
N ILE A 30 -10.59 -1.66 -6.74
CA ILE A 30 -11.28 -1.95 -5.49
C ILE A 30 -10.45 -1.42 -4.32
N PHE A 31 -11.03 -0.51 -3.53
CA PHE A 31 -10.38 0.09 -2.34
C PHE A 31 -10.31 -0.84 -1.13
N GLU A 32 -10.58 -2.12 -1.32
CA GLU A 32 -10.48 -3.20 -0.34
C GLU A 32 -9.57 -4.28 -0.88
N PHE A 33 -8.43 -4.46 -0.21
CA PHE A 33 -7.39 -5.38 -0.64
C PHE A 33 -7.42 -6.62 0.22
N ASP A 34 -8.26 -7.58 -0.13
CA ASP A 34 -8.20 -8.89 0.52
C ASP A 34 -7.46 -9.89 -0.37
N TRP A 35 -6.15 -10.00 -0.12
CA TRP A 35 -5.38 -11.10 -0.69
C TRP A 35 -5.84 -12.41 -0.06
N LYS A 36 -6.52 -13.23 -0.85
CA LYS A 36 -6.81 -14.60 -0.48
C LYS A 36 -5.51 -15.40 -0.44
N GLU A 37 -5.39 -16.32 0.51
CA GLU A 37 -4.23 -17.21 0.64
C GLU A 37 -3.92 -17.96 -0.65
N GLU A 38 -4.95 -18.33 -1.40
CA GLU A 38 -4.84 -18.96 -2.72
C GLU A 38 -4.10 -18.08 -3.75
N GLN A 39 -4.29 -16.75 -3.69
CA GLN A 39 -3.61 -15.80 -4.57
C GLN A 39 -2.12 -15.68 -4.21
N ILE A 40 -1.79 -15.71 -2.91
CA ILE A 40 -0.40 -15.74 -2.41
C ILE A 40 0.30 -17.01 -2.89
N VAL A 41 -0.31 -18.17 -2.65
CA VAL A 41 0.26 -19.47 -3.04
C VAL A 41 0.44 -19.56 -4.55
N SER A 42 -0.52 -19.04 -5.32
CA SER A 42 -0.45 -18.99 -6.78
C SER A 42 0.72 -18.12 -7.27
N ALA A 43 0.87 -16.90 -6.74
CA ALA A 43 1.96 -15.98 -7.11
C ALA A 43 3.36 -16.57 -6.85
N VAL A 44 3.53 -17.26 -5.72
CA VAL A 44 4.79 -17.94 -5.38
C VAL A 44 5.04 -19.14 -6.28
N ARG A 45 4.04 -20.01 -6.49
CA ARG A 45 4.18 -21.20 -7.35
C ARG A 45 4.50 -20.85 -8.80
N GLN A 46 3.95 -19.75 -9.30
CA GLN A 46 4.23 -19.25 -10.64
C GLN A 46 5.56 -18.49 -10.75
N GLY A 47 6.28 -18.31 -9.63
CA GLY A 47 7.55 -17.58 -9.60
C GLY A 47 7.40 -16.09 -9.90
N ILE A 48 6.20 -15.52 -9.72
CA ILE A 48 5.94 -14.09 -9.98
C ILE A 48 6.55 -13.25 -8.86
N LEU A 49 6.36 -13.69 -7.61
CA LEU A 49 6.91 -13.06 -6.42
C LEU A 49 7.57 -14.12 -5.53
N SER A 50 8.63 -13.74 -4.80
CA SER A 50 9.16 -14.57 -3.72
C SER A 50 8.18 -14.65 -2.54
N GLU A 51 8.36 -15.66 -1.68
CA GLU A 51 7.57 -15.78 -0.45
C GLU A 51 7.69 -14.54 0.44
N GLU A 52 8.90 -13.98 0.54
CA GLU A 52 9.16 -12.74 1.29
C GLU A 52 8.40 -11.54 0.72
N GLN A 53 8.43 -11.37 -0.61
CA GLN A 53 7.70 -10.31 -1.30
C GLN A 53 6.18 -10.45 -1.10
N CYS A 54 5.64 -11.67 -1.20
CA CYS A 54 4.23 -11.94 -0.94
C CYS A 54 3.82 -11.60 0.50
N ILE A 55 4.63 -12.00 1.49
CA ILE A 55 4.37 -11.71 2.90
C ILE A 55 4.42 -10.20 3.16
N GLN A 56 5.45 -9.51 2.64
CA GLN A 56 5.61 -8.07 2.80
C GLN A 56 4.44 -7.31 2.16
N THR A 57 4.09 -7.63 0.91
CA THR A 57 2.94 -7.04 0.22
C THR A 57 1.64 -7.30 0.99
N SER A 58 1.40 -8.53 1.44
CA SER A 58 0.21 -8.87 2.24
C SER A 58 0.12 -8.07 3.53
N ASN A 59 1.23 -7.91 4.24
CA ASN A 59 1.27 -7.16 5.50
C ASN A 59 0.99 -5.67 5.28
N ILE A 60 1.50 -5.09 4.19
CA ILE A 60 1.23 -3.70 3.79
C ILE A 60 -0.26 -3.54 3.44
N LEU A 61 -0.85 -4.42 2.64
CA LEU A 61 -2.27 -4.35 2.29
C LEU A 61 -3.18 -4.51 3.52
N LYS A 62 -2.87 -5.46 4.42
CA LYS A 62 -3.57 -5.64 5.69
C LYS A 62 -3.47 -4.40 6.60
N ALA A 63 -2.33 -3.73 6.61
CA ALA A 63 -2.15 -2.47 7.32
C ALA A 63 -3.07 -1.37 6.75
N LEU A 64 -3.10 -1.23 5.43
CA LEU A 64 -3.96 -0.25 4.75
C LEU A 64 -5.45 -0.50 5.00
N ASN A 65 -5.87 -1.77 5.05
CA ASN A 65 -7.27 -2.12 5.34
C ASN A 65 -7.74 -1.73 6.75
N LYS A 66 -6.82 -1.46 7.69
CA LYS A 66 -7.16 -0.98 9.05
C LYS A 66 -7.44 0.53 9.09
N LEU A 67 -7.09 1.26 8.04
CA LEU A 67 -7.41 2.67 7.94
C LEU A 67 -8.92 2.85 7.70
N PRO A 68 -9.51 3.94 8.22
CA PRO A 68 -10.83 4.39 7.80
C PRO A 68 -10.96 4.41 6.28
N GLN A 69 -12.14 4.06 5.75
CA GLN A 69 -12.35 3.90 4.31
C GLN A 69 -11.87 5.11 3.49
N LEU A 70 -12.28 6.32 3.86
CA LEU A 70 -11.85 7.55 3.20
C LEU A 70 -10.33 7.70 3.20
N GLU A 71 -9.68 7.38 4.31
CA GLU A 71 -8.23 7.53 4.49
C GLU A 71 -7.45 6.53 3.64
N ARG A 72 -7.96 5.29 3.57
CA ARG A 72 -7.48 4.22 2.69
C ARG A 72 -7.61 4.61 1.21
N GLU A 73 -8.75 5.15 0.80
CA GLU A 73 -9.00 5.63 -0.56
C GLU A 73 -8.02 6.73 -0.99
N LEU A 74 -7.85 7.75 -0.15
CA LEU A 74 -6.92 8.86 -0.39
C LEU A 74 -5.47 8.37 -0.51
N PHE A 75 -5.08 7.41 0.34
CA PHE A 75 -3.74 6.83 0.32
C PHE A 75 -3.52 5.96 -0.92
N PHE A 76 -4.52 5.17 -1.31
CA PHE A 76 -4.49 4.33 -2.49
C PHE A 76 -4.32 5.15 -3.76
N LEU A 77 -5.16 6.17 -3.95
CA LEU A 77 -5.15 7.03 -5.14
C LEU A 77 -3.80 7.72 -5.36
N ARG A 78 -3.06 8.01 -4.30
CA ARG A 78 -1.74 8.63 -4.42
C ARG A 78 -0.64 7.64 -4.77
N ASN A 79 -0.65 6.47 -4.14
CA ASN A 79 0.51 5.58 -4.11
C ASN A 79 0.38 4.38 -5.04
N PHE A 80 -0.83 3.91 -5.32
CA PHE A 80 -1.07 2.65 -6.02
C PHE A 80 -1.91 2.82 -7.30
N HIS A 81 -2.53 3.98 -7.51
CA HIS A 81 -3.20 4.26 -8.75
C HIS A 81 -2.22 4.27 -9.94
N ARG A 82 -2.64 3.69 -11.07
CA ARG A 82 -1.81 3.60 -12.29
C ARG A 82 -1.44 4.98 -12.82
N GLU A 83 -2.43 5.87 -12.85
CA GLU A 83 -2.19 7.28 -13.16
C GLU A 83 -1.76 8.05 -11.92
N LYS A 84 -0.76 8.91 -12.07
CA LYS A 84 -0.26 9.74 -10.98
C LYS A 84 -1.24 10.86 -10.66
N ILE A 85 -2.11 10.64 -9.67
CA ILE A 85 -3.04 11.66 -9.19
C ILE A 85 -2.31 12.62 -8.24
N THR A 86 -2.48 13.92 -8.45
CA THR A 86 -1.91 14.97 -7.60
C THR A 86 -2.72 15.15 -6.31
N VAL A 87 -2.08 15.67 -5.26
CA VAL A 87 -2.77 16.02 -4.00
C VAL A 87 -3.90 17.01 -4.24
N GLN A 88 -3.75 17.94 -5.19
CA GLN A 88 -4.78 18.91 -5.54
C GLN A 88 -6.01 18.25 -6.18
N GLN A 89 -5.80 17.28 -7.07
CA GLN A 89 -6.90 16.50 -7.66
C GLN A 89 -7.62 15.67 -6.60
N ILE A 90 -6.89 15.01 -5.71
CA ILE A 90 -7.47 14.27 -4.59
C ILE A 90 -8.28 15.21 -3.68
N ALA A 91 -7.70 16.35 -3.28
CA ALA A 91 -8.36 17.33 -2.41
C ALA A 91 -9.68 17.85 -3.01
N ARG A 92 -9.70 18.11 -4.33
CA ARG A 92 -10.90 18.52 -5.06
C ARG A 92 -11.94 17.40 -5.13
N ASN A 93 -11.54 16.19 -5.48
CA ASN A 93 -12.47 15.07 -5.66
C ASN A 93 -13.16 14.65 -4.35
N PHE A 94 -12.46 14.77 -3.22
CA PHE A 94 -12.98 14.37 -1.91
C PHE A 94 -13.44 15.55 -1.05
N SER A 95 -13.41 16.79 -1.58
CA SER A 95 -13.75 18.01 -0.83
C SER A 95 -13.01 18.15 0.50
N ILE A 96 -11.73 17.74 0.54
CA ILE A 96 -10.88 17.80 1.74
C ILE A 96 -9.80 18.87 1.63
N SER A 97 -9.33 19.35 2.78
CA SER A 97 -8.18 20.27 2.81
C SER A 97 -6.85 19.55 2.60
N HIS A 98 -5.84 20.27 2.10
CA HIS A 98 -4.46 19.78 2.04
C HIS A 98 -3.94 19.31 3.41
N ARG A 99 -4.29 20.01 4.49
CA ARG A 99 -3.89 19.65 5.85
C ARG A 99 -4.49 18.29 6.25
N HIS A 100 -5.76 18.06 5.95
CA HIS A 100 -6.41 16.78 6.22
C HIS A 100 -5.72 15.63 5.47
N TYR A 101 -5.44 15.82 4.17
CA TYR A 101 -4.69 14.85 3.38
C TYR A 101 -3.30 14.54 3.98
N HIS A 102 -2.55 15.57 4.40
CA HIS A 102 -1.23 15.37 4.99
C HIS A 102 -1.27 14.63 6.33
N ARG A 103 -2.33 14.84 7.13
CA ARG A 103 -2.57 14.10 8.37
C ARG A 103 -2.81 12.62 8.07
N VAL A 104 -3.76 12.33 7.18
CA VAL A 104 -4.10 10.96 6.73
C VAL A 104 -2.88 10.23 6.20
N LYS A 105 -2.08 10.90 5.34
CA LYS A 105 -0.82 10.33 4.85
C LYS A 105 0.17 10.04 5.98
N GLY A 106 0.25 10.90 7.00
CA GLY A 106 1.09 10.69 8.18
C GLY A 106 0.69 9.46 8.98
N GLU A 107 -0.58 9.40 9.38
CA GLU A 107 -1.16 8.31 10.18
C GLU A 107 -1.00 6.95 9.48
N ALA A 108 -1.24 6.89 8.17
CA ALA A 108 -1.03 5.68 7.38
C ALA A 108 0.44 5.22 7.35
N LEU A 109 1.39 6.17 7.20
CA LEU A 109 2.82 5.85 7.20
C LEU A 109 3.31 5.36 8.56
N ASP A 110 2.80 5.95 9.64
CA ASP A 110 3.17 5.58 11.01
C ASP A 110 2.60 4.21 11.37
N GLU A 111 1.35 3.92 11.01
CA GLU A 111 0.74 2.59 11.21
C GLU A 111 1.46 1.51 10.38
N LEU A 112 1.87 1.82 9.15
CA LEU A 112 2.72 0.94 8.35
C LEU A 112 4.07 0.70 9.02
N ALA A 113 4.73 1.75 9.52
CA ALA A 113 6.01 1.61 10.21
C ALA A 113 5.90 0.73 11.46
N ARG A 114 4.82 0.89 12.22
CA ARG A 114 4.51 0.11 13.42
C ARG A 114 4.25 -1.36 13.09
N LEU A 115 3.42 -1.64 12.09
CA LEU A 115 3.07 -3.01 11.68
C LEU A 115 4.25 -3.76 11.08
N LEU A 116 5.12 -3.05 10.35
CA LEU A 116 6.38 -3.60 9.83
C LEU A 116 7.49 -3.64 10.90
N ARG A 117 7.18 -3.30 12.17
CA ARG A 117 8.10 -3.27 13.33
C ARG A 117 9.39 -2.47 13.06
N LEU A 118 9.35 -1.52 12.14
CA LEU A 118 10.50 -0.72 11.76
C LEU A 118 10.97 0.19 12.90
N GLU A 119 10.12 0.43 13.91
CA GLU A 119 10.46 1.18 15.12
C GLU A 119 11.51 0.49 16.00
N LYS A 120 11.53 -0.86 16.07
CA LYS A 120 12.50 -1.59 16.91
C LYS A 120 13.87 -1.78 16.25
N GLN A 121 13.94 -1.77 14.92
CA GLN A 121 15.21 -1.91 14.18
C GLN A 121 16.06 -0.63 14.15
N LEU A 122 15.62 0.47 14.77
CA LEU A 122 16.31 1.76 14.77
C LEU A 122 16.86 2.19 16.15
N ALA A 123 16.72 1.36 17.19
CA ALA A 123 17.39 1.61 18.48
C ALA A 123 18.85 1.14 18.51
N PHE A 124 19.30 0.43 17.48
CA PHE A 124 20.69 0.02 17.28
C PHE A 124 21.06 0.26 15.81
N SER A 125 21.45 1.49 15.49
CA SER A 125 22.17 1.87 14.28
C SER A 125 23.04 3.06 14.60
#